data_AF-A0A7J8XU24-F1
#
_entry.id   AF-A0A7J8XU24-F1
#
_cell.length_a   1.000
_cell.length_b   1.000
_cell.length_c   1.000
_cell.angle_alpha   90.00
_cell.angle_beta   90.00
_cell.angle_gamma   90.00
#
_symmetry.space_group_name_H-M   'P 1'
#
loop_
_entity.id
_entity.type
_entity.pdbx_description
1 polymer ?
#
loop_
_entity_poly.entity_id
_entity_poly.type
_entity_poly.pdbx_seq_one_letter_code
_entity_poly.pdbx_strand_id
1 'polypeptide(L)'
;MYSNFKEQAIEYVKQAVQEDNAGNYSKAFPLYMNALDYFKTHLKYEKNPKIREAITQKFTEYLRRAEEIRAVLDEGGPGPASNGDAAVATRPKSKPKNGGGGGEGGDGEDPEQAKLRAGLDSAIIREKPNVKWNDVAGLESAKQALQEAVILPVKFPQFFTG
;
A
#
# COMPACT_ATOMS: atom_id res chain seq x y z
N MET A 1 -4.42 33.01 5.44
CA MET A 1 -5.12 31.72 5.60
C MET A 1 -4.54 30.75 4.58
N TYR A 2 -3.64 29.85 4.99
CA TYR A 2 -3.40 28.66 4.17
C TYR A 2 -4.67 27.82 4.32
N SER A 3 -5.55 27.84 3.31
CA SER A 3 -6.58 26.82 3.21
C SER A 3 -5.86 25.47 3.32
N ASN A 4 -6.27 24.63 4.26
CA ASN A 4 -5.55 23.40 4.60
C ASN A 4 -5.81 22.34 3.52
N PHE A 5 -5.29 22.58 2.32
CA PHE A 5 -5.48 21.76 1.13
C PHE A 5 -5.05 20.31 1.37
N LYS A 6 -4.08 20.09 2.27
CA LYS A 6 -3.67 18.76 2.72
C LYS A 6 -4.78 18.05 3.47
N GLU A 7 -5.45 18.70 4.41
CA GLU A 7 -6.58 18.12 5.14
C GLU A 7 -7.75 17.82 4.20
N GLN A 8 -8.04 18.72 3.25
CA GLN A 8 -9.07 18.49 2.24
C GLN A 8 -8.73 17.29 1.36
N ALA A 9 -7.49 17.17 0.88
CA ALA A 9 -7.04 16.02 0.12
C ALA A 9 -7.22 14.71 0.91
N ILE A 10 -6.84 14.70 2.19
CA ILE A 10 -6.98 13.53 3.07
C ILE A 10 -8.45 13.13 3.22
N GLU A 11 -9.36 14.09 3.32
CA GLU A 11 -10.79 13.79 3.46
C GLU A 11 -11.37 13.15 2.20
N TYR A 12 -11.03 13.68 1.02
CA TYR A 12 -11.41 13.05 -0.25
C TYR A 12 -10.81 11.64 -0.41
N VAL A 13 -9.54 11.43 0.00
CA VAL A 13 -8.92 10.10 -0.04
C VAL A 13 -9.69 9.10 0.82
N LYS A 14 -10.08 9.47 2.05
CA LYS A 14 -10.83 8.54 2.92
C LYS A 14 -12.14 8.10 2.27
N GLN A 15 -12.88 9.04 1.70
CA GLN A 15 -14.13 8.75 1.01
C GLN A 15 -13.88 7.91 -0.26
N ALA A 16 -12.84 8.26 -1.03
CA ALA A 16 -12.46 7.51 -2.23
C ALA A 16 -12.14 6.05 -1.90
N VAL A 17 -11.29 5.80 -0.90
CA VAL A 17 -10.92 4.46 -0.44
C VAL A 17 -12.13 3.69 0.09
N GLN A 18 -13.06 4.36 0.79
CA GLN A 18 -14.28 3.72 1.27
C GLN A 18 -15.16 3.23 0.11
N GLU A 19 -15.37 4.07 -0.90
CA GLU A 19 -16.17 3.72 -2.09
C GLU A 19 -15.44 2.68 -2.96
N ASP A 20 -14.11 2.77 -3.08
CA ASP A 20 -13.26 1.82 -3.81
C ASP A 20 -13.34 0.42 -3.18
N ASN A 21 -13.18 0.33 -1.86
CA ASN A 21 -13.33 -0.93 -1.12
C ASN A 21 -14.77 -1.49 -1.18
N ALA A 22 -15.76 -0.62 -1.36
CA ALA A 22 -17.16 -1.02 -1.58
C ALA A 22 -17.45 -1.47 -3.03
N GLY A 23 -16.47 -1.38 -3.94
CA GLY A 23 -16.64 -1.67 -5.37
C GLY A 23 -17.40 -0.58 -6.14
N ASN A 24 -17.67 0.56 -5.51
CA ASN A 24 -18.38 1.69 -6.11
C ASN A 24 -17.43 2.57 -6.94
N TYR A 25 -16.81 1.97 -7.95
CA TYR A 25 -15.79 2.58 -8.79
C TYR A 25 -16.22 3.91 -9.43
N SER A 26 -17.48 4.02 -9.85
CA SER A 26 -18.02 5.25 -10.45
C SER A 26 -18.04 6.44 -9.48
N LYS A 27 -18.11 6.19 -8.17
CA LYS A 27 -18.02 7.21 -7.11
C LYS A 27 -16.58 7.40 -6.61
N ALA A 28 -15.83 6.31 -6.52
CA ALA A 28 -14.44 6.35 -6.07
C ALA A 28 -13.54 7.18 -7.01
N PHE A 29 -13.69 7.02 -8.32
CA PHE A 29 -12.87 7.73 -9.31
C PHE A 29 -12.88 9.27 -9.16
N PRO A 30 -14.05 9.96 -9.17
CA PRO A 30 -14.07 11.41 -9.02
C PRO A 30 -13.55 11.88 -7.65
N LEU A 31 -13.71 11.09 -6.59
CA LEU A 31 -13.16 11.40 -5.27
C LEU A 31 -11.63 11.34 -5.26
N TYR A 32 -11.03 10.35 -5.92
CA TYR A 32 -9.58 10.30 -6.13
C TYR A 32 -9.06 11.50 -6.94
N MET A 33 -9.76 11.87 -8.02
CA MET A 33 -9.38 13.04 -8.83
C MET A 33 -9.40 14.34 -8.00
N ASN A 34 -10.45 14.55 -7.21
CA ASN A 34 -10.53 15.71 -6.31
C ASN A 34 -9.36 15.72 -5.32
N ALA A 35 -9.06 14.59 -4.67
CA ALA A 35 -7.92 14.48 -3.76
C ALA A 35 -6.59 14.87 -4.41
N LEU A 36 -6.36 14.40 -5.65
CA LEU A 36 -5.15 14.70 -6.40
C LEU A 36 -5.03 16.20 -6.72
N ASP A 37 -6.12 16.87 -7.08
CA ASP A 37 -6.10 18.32 -7.31
C ASP A 37 -5.74 19.12 -6.05
N TYR A 38 -6.23 18.68 -4.88
CA TYR A 38 -5.86 19.27 -3.60
C TYR A 38 -4.39 19.00 -3.25
N PHE A 39 -3.89 17.79 -3.47
CA PHE A 39 -2.46 17.48 -3.27
C PHE A 39 -1.57 18.27 -4.21
N LYS A 40 -1.94 18.40 -5.49
CA LYS A 40 -1.22 19.23 -6.48
C LYS A 40 -1.16 20.68 -6.02
N THR A 41 -2.26 21.21 -5.49
CA THR A 41 -2.32 22.57 -4.94
C THR A 41 -1.42 22.71 -3.72
N HIS A 42 -1.47 21.76 -2.79
CA HIS A 42 -0.59 21.76 -1.61
C HIS A 42 0.90 21.69 -1.99
N LEU A 43 1.27 20.83 -2.95
CA LEU A 43 2.64 20.67 -3.43
C LEU A 43 3.22 21.94 -4.09
N LYS A 44 2.39 22.82 -4.67
CA LYS A 44 2.85 24.12 -5.20
C LYS A 44 3.44 25.03 -4.12
N TYR A 45 2.96 24.88 -2.88
CA TYR A 45 3.29 25.77 -1.78
C TYR A 45 4.13 25.10 -0.69
N GLU A 46 4.27 23.77 -0.70
CA GLU A 46 5.11 23.04 0.24
C GLU A 46 6.60 23.31 0.00
N LYS A 47 7.31 23.74 1.05
CA LYS A 47 8.73 24.08 1.01
C LYS A 47 9.60 23.02 1.64
N ASN A 48 9.04 22.20 2.53
CA ASN A 48 9.78 21.15 3.19
C ASN A 48 9.99 19.97 2.21
N PRO A 49 11.24 19.66 1.82
CA PRO A 49 11.51 18.63 0.83
C PRO A 49 11.04 17.25 1.26
N LYS A 50 11.13 16.92 2.56
CA LYS A 50 10.68 15.63 3.09
C LYS A 50 9.17 15.47 3.02
N ILE A 51 8.42 16.54 3.33
CA ILE A 51 6.96 16.53 3.23
C ILE A 51 6.54 16.46 1.76
N ARG A 52 7.20 17.23 0.90
CA ARG A 52 6.95 17.23 -0.54
C ARG A 52 7.16 15.84 -1.15
N GLU A 53 8.23 15.16 -0.77
CA GLU A 53 8.52 13.79 -1.19
C GLU A 53 7.44 12.82 -0.71
N ALA A 54 7.10 12.84 0.59
CA ALA A 54 6.06 11.97 1.14
C ALA A 54 4.69 12.17 0.46
N ILE A 55 4.31 13.43 0.18
CA ILE A 55 3.05 13.74 -0.50
C ILE A 55 3.11 13.37 -1.98
N THR A 56 4.26 13.51 -2.64
CA THR A 56 4.44 13.07 -4.03
C THR A 56 4.29 11.56 -4.15
N GLN A 57 4.88 10.78 -3.23
CA GLN A 57 4.71 9.33 -3.18
C GLN A 57 3.23 8.95 -3.08
N LYS A 58 2.49 9.54 -2.13
CA LYS A 58 1.05 9.32 -2.00
C LYS A 58 0.23 9.79 -3.20
N PHE A 59 0.60 10.92 -3.80
CA PHE A 59 -0.03 11.41 -5.03
C PHE A 59 0.09 10.37 -6.15
N THR A 60 1.28 9.81 -6.37
CA THR A 60 1.50 8.79 -7.41
C THR A 60 0.74 7.50 -7.12
N GLU A 61 0.71 7.05 -5.86
CA GLU A 61 -0.08 5.87 -5.46
C GLU A 61 -1.58 6.06 -5.79
N TYR A 62 -2.17 7.19 -5.40
CA TYR A 62 -3.59 7.46 -5.65
C TYR A 62 -3.89 7.72 -7.12
N LEU A 63 -2.97 8.33 -7.86
CA LEU A 63 -3.10 8.50 -9.31
C LEU A 63 -3.17 7.14 -10.01
N ARG A 64 -2.25 6.23 -9.69
CA ARG A 64 -2.25 4.88 -10.25
C ARG A 64 -3.55 4.14 -9.94
N ARG A 65 -4.03 4.22 -8.69
CA ARG A 65 -5.30 3.57 -8.34
C ARG A 65 -6.47 4.15 -9.14
N ALA A 66 -6.50 5.46 -9.34
CA ALA A 66 -7.55 6.08 -10.13
C ALA A 66 -7.47 5.71 -11.62
N GLU A 67 -6.26 5.52 -12.18
CA GLU A 67 -6.07 4.98 -13.53
C GLU A 67 -6.59 3.54 -13.66
N GLU A 68 -6.33 2.69 -12.67
CA GLU A 68 -6.87 1.32 -12.60
C GLU A 68 -8.41 1.33 -12.55
N ILE A 69 -9.00 2.18 -11.70
CA ILE A 69 -10.45 2.34 -11.59
C ILE A 69 -11.03 2.83 -12.92
N ARG A 70 -10.37 3.77 -13.59
CA ARG A 70 -10.80 4.25 -14.90
C ARG A 70 -10.81 3.13 -15.94
N ALA A 71 -9.77 2.30 -15.99
CA ALA A 71 -9.72 1.17 -16.91
C ALA A 71 -10.91 0.22 -16.67
N VAL A 72 -11.23 -0.07 -15.40
CA VAL A 72 -12.40 -0.90 -15.05
C VAL A 72 -13.73 -0.27 -15.48
N LEU A 73 -13.86 1.06 -15.37
CA LEU A 73 -15.05 1.79 -15.81
C LEU A 73 -15.17 1.86 -17.34
N ASP A 74 -14.04 2.03 -18.04
CA ASP A 74 -13.98 2.11 -19.51
C ASP A 74 -14.16 0.72 -20.16
N GLU A 75 -13.69 -0.36 -19.51
CA GLU A 75 -13.91 -1.75 -19.93
C GLU A 75 -15.30 -2.30 -19.54
N GLY A 76 -16.08 -1.58 -18.72
CA GLY A 76 -17.25 -2.10 -18.03
C GLY A 76 -18.51 -1.23 -18.08
N GLY A 77 -19.09 -1.04 -19.28
CA GLY A 77 -20.57 -1.01 -19.40
C GLY A 77 -21.14 -2.41 -19.12
N PRO A 78 -22.42 -2.57 -18.71
CA PRO A 78 -22.86 -3.82 -18.09
C PRO A 78 -22.85 -4.99 -19.08
N GLY A 79 -22.17 -6.08 -18.71
CA GLY A 79 -22.25 -7.36 -19.41
C GLY A 79 -21.51 -8.48 -18.69
N PRO A 80 -22.20 -9.55 -18.23
CA PRO A 80 -21.58 -10.79 -17.79
C PRO A 80 -21.52 -11.80 -18.96
N ALA A 81 -20.32 -12.26 -19.34
CA ALA A 81 -20.08 -13.48 -20.14
C ALA A 81 -18.57 -13.62 -20.38
N SER A 82 -17.85 -14.54 -19.73
CA SER A 82 -17.70 -15.96 -20.06
C SER A 82 -16.85 -16.24 -21.31
N ASN A 83 -15.74 -16.94 -21.07
CA ASN A 83 -15.05 -17.89 -21.95
C ASN A 83 -14.67 -17.44 -23.37
N GLY A 84 -13.37 -17.21 -23.55
CA GLY A 84 -12.72 -17.19 -24.87
C GLY A 84 -11.57 -18.18 -24.91
N ASP A 85 -11.91 -19.43 -25.17
CA ASP A 85 -11.00 -20.47 -25.66
C ASP A 85 -10.31 -19.97 -26.96
N ALA A 86 -8.99 -20.05 -27.00
CA ALA A 86 -8.23 -19.89 -28.24
C ALA A 86 -7.18 -21.00 -28.32
N ALA A 87 -7.67 -22.23 -28.48
CA ALA A 87 -6.88 -23.33 -28.99
C ALA A 87 -6.79 -23.28 -30.53
N VAL A 88 -5.68 -23.83 -31.04
CA VAL A 88 -5.44 -24.34 -32.42
C VAL A 88 -5.05 -23.27 -33.45
N ALA A 89 -3.99 -23.36 -34.26
CA ALA A 89 -2.80 -24.21 -34.43
C ALA A 89 -1.93 -23.47 -35.49
N THR A 90 -0.64 -23.72 -35.75
CA THR A 90 0.03 -24.95 -36.19
C THR A 90 1.55 -24.74 -36.20
N ARG A 91 2.28 -25.80 -35.80
CA ARG A 91 3.74 -26.04 -35.74
C ARG A 91 4.34 -26.27 -37.17
N PRO A 92 5.56 -26.86 -37.37
CA PRO A 92 6.92 -26.67 -36.80
C PRO A 92 8.04 -26.65 -37.89
N LYS A 93 9.28 -26.21 -37.56
CA LYS A 93 10.54 -26.98 -37.75
C LYS A 93 11.79 -26.15 -37.45
N SER A 94 12.61 -26.61 -36.50
CA SER A 94 14.05 -26.89 -36.71
C SER A 94 14.70 -27.37 -35.41
N LYS A 95 15.34 -28.53 -35.49
CA LYS A 95 16.45 -29.05 -34.65
C LYS A 95 17.27 -29.94 -35.61
N PRO A 96 18.57 -30.23 -35.40
CA PRO A 96 19.28 -30.20 -34.11
C PRO A 96 20.77 -29.77 -34.07
N LYS A 97 21.32 -29.79 -32.84
CA LYS A 97 22.73 -30.03 -32.40
C LYS A 97 23.70 -28.83 -32.48
N ASN A 98 24.67 -28.59 -31.58
CA ASN A 98 25.34 -29.38 -30.54
C ASN A 98 26.18 -28.45 -29.61
N GLY A 99 26.54 -28.92 -28.40
CA GLY A 99 27.64 -28.40 -27.55
C GLY A 99 27.15 -27.53 -26.38
N GLY A 100 27.49 -27.75 -25.10
CA GLY A 100 28.56 -28.54 -24.49
C GLY A 100 29.30 -27.64 -23.48
N GLY A 101 29.26 -27.98 -22.19
CA GLY A 101 29.95 -27.30 -21.08
C GLY A 101 28.97 -27.00 -19.94
N GLY A 102 29.06 -27.56 -18.73
CA GLY A 102 30.20 -28.10 -17.99
C GLY A 102 30.53 -27.13 -16.85
N GLY A 103 30.18 -27.48 -15.61
CA GLY A 103 30.57 -26.70 -14.41
C GLY A 103 29.68 -26.96 -13.20
N GLU A 104 30.09 -27.92 -12.37
CA GLU A 104 29.57 -28.22 -11.02
C GLU A 104 29.67 -27.05 -10.04
N GLY A 105 28.75 -27.03 -9.08
CA GLY A 105 28.80 -26.18 -7.89
C GLY A 105 27.57 -26.42 -7.02
N GLY A 106 27.63 -27.45 -6.17
CA GLY A 106 26.52 -27.85 -5.31
C GLY A 106 26.22 -26.85 -4.20
N ASP A 107 24.94 -26.62 -3.99
CA ASP A 107 24.31 -26.57 -2.68
C ASP A 107 22.83 -26.89 -2.91
N GLY A 108 22.42 -28.08 -2.48
CA GLY A 108 21.03 -28.50 -2.54
C GLY A 108 20.23 -27.75 -1.49
N GLU A 109 19.82 -26.53 -1.79
CA GLU A 109 18.72 -25.89 -1.07
C GLU A 109 17.48 -26.73 -1.32
N ASP A 110 17.15 -27.55 -0.32
CA ASP A 110 15.91 -28.31 -0.28
C ASP A 110 14.75 -27.34 -0.62
N PRO A 111 13.96 -27.60 -1.67
CA PRO A 111 12.86 -26.70 -2.08
C PRO A 111 11.88 -26.43 -0.94
N GLU A 112 11.86 -27.27 0.09
CA GLU A 112 11.12 -27.05 1.32
C GLU A 112 11.71 -25.91 2.17
N GLN A 113 13.03 -25.81 2.33
CA GLN A 113 13.67 -24.70 3.06
C GLN A 113 13.50 -23.36 2.35
N ALA A 114 13.56 -23.34 1.01
CA ALA A 114 13.30 -22.12 0.25
C ALA A 114 11.84 -21.63 0.42
N LYS A 115 10.87 -22.55 0.46
CA LYS A 115 9.46 -22.24 0.74
C LYS A 115 9.26 -21.73 2.17
N LEU A 116 9.92 -22.34 3.15
CA LEU A 116 9.84 -21.90 4.54
C LEU A 116 10.41 -20.48 4.72
N ARG A 117 11.57 -20.18 4.11
CA ARG A 117 12.17 -18.84 4.15
C ARG A 117 11.29 -17.79 3.47
N ALA A 118 10.75 -18.11 2.29
CA ALA A 118 9.82 -17.23 1.58
C ALA A 118 8.53 -16.96 2.38
N GLY A 119 8.01 -17.99 3.06
CA GLY A 119 6.85 -17.84 3.94
C GLY A 119 7.13 -16.95 5.15
N LEU A 120 8.29 -17.11 5.79
CA LEU A 120 8.71 -16.27 6.91
C LEU A 120 8.94 -14.82 6.51
N ASP A 121 9.57 -14.57 5.36
CA ASP A 121 9.79 -13.22 4.84
C ASP A 121 8.49 -12.48 4.51
N SER A 122 7.44 -13.21 4.09
CA SER A 122 6.11 -12.65 3.85
C SER A 122 5.37 -12.26 5.13
N ALA A 123 5.66 -12.94 6.25
CA ALA A 123 5.05 -12.70 7.55
C ALA A 123 5.73 -11.57 8.34
N ILE A 124 6.98 -11.25 8.00
CA ILE A 124 7.72 -10.15 8.61
C ILE A 124 7.29 -8.85 7.93
N ILE A 125 6.40 -8.10 8.58
CA ILE A 125 6.05 -6.74 8.16
C ILE A 125 7.29 -5.85 8.36
N ARG A 126 7.96 -5.51 7.25
CA ARG A 126 9.18 -4.66 7.24
C ARG A 126 8.88 -3.17 7.37
N GLU A 127 7.65 -2.77 7.07
CA GLU A 127 7.19 -1.38 7.16
C GLU A 127 6.61 -1.09 8.55
N LYS A 128 6.72 0.16 9.02
CA LYS A 128 6.17 0.55 10.32
C LYS A 128 4.65 0.39 10.30
N PRO A 129 4.05 -0.58 11.02
CA PRO A 129 2.62 -0.77 10.96
C PRO A 129 1.95 0.44 11.65
N ASN A 130 0.95 1.02 10.97
CA ASN A 130 0.19 2.16 11.49
C ASN A 130 -0.89 1.68 12.47
N VAL A 131 -0.46 1.06 13.58
CA VAL A 131 -1.34 0.49 14.61
C VAL A 131 -1.78 1.60 15.56
N LYS A 132 -3.09 1.72 15.80
CA LYS A 132 -3.63 2.63 16.81
C LYS A 132 -3.74 1.91 18.14
N TRP A 133 -3.73 2.69 19.22
CA TRP A 133 -3.86 2.16 20.59
C TRP A 133 -5.12 1.31 20.80
N ASN A 134 -6.22 1.65 20.12
CA ASN A 134 -7.49 0.93 20.19
C ASN A 134 -7.48 -0.40 19.44
N ASP A 135 -6.53 -0.61 18.52
CA ASP A 135 -6.44 -1.81 17.70
C ASP A 135 -5.76 -2.97 18.45
N VAL A 136 -5.16 -2.71 19.62
CA VAL A 136 -4.50 -3.72 20.45
C VAL A 136 -5.47 -4.28 21.48
N ALA A 137 -5.94 -5.51 21.29
CA ALA A 137 -6.83 -6.18 22.25
C ALA A 137 -6.06 -6.77 23.45
N GLY A 138 -6.69 -6.82 24.63
CA GLY A 138 -6.23 -7.63 25.77
C GLY A 138 -5.06 -7.09 26.62
N LEU A 139 -4.59 -5.85 26.40
CA LEU A 139 -3.44 -5.27 27.10
C LEU A 139 -3.75 -3.97 27.87
N GLU A 140 -4.94 -3.86 28.46
CA GLU A 140 -5.39 -2.60 29.06
C GLU A 140 -4.51 -2.14 30.25
N SER A 141 -4.05 -3.07 31.09
CA SER A 141 -3.16 -2.76 32.21
C SER A 141 -1.79 -2.24 31.74
N ALA A 142 -1.20 -2.89 30.74
CA ALA A 142 0.08 -2.47 30.15
C ALA A 142 -0.05 -1.12 29.44
N LYS A 143 -1.17 -0.91 28.73
CA LYS A 143 -1.50 0.37 28.10
C LYS A 143 -1.57 1.49 29.14
N GLN A 144 -2.37 1.31 30.18
CA GLN A 144 -2.52 2.30 31.23
C GLN A 144 -1.20 2.62 31.93
N ALA A 145 -0.40 1.59 32.27
CA ALA A 145 0.91 1.78 32.89
C ALA A 145 1.87 2.61 32.02
N LEU A 146 1.90 2.39 30.70
CA LEU A 146 2.71 3.19 29.77
C LEU A 146 2.23 4.63 29.68
N GLN A 147 0.92 4.85 29.65
CA GLN A 147 0.34 6.18 29.62
C GLN A 147 0.64 6.94 30.93
N GLU A 148 0.49 6.28 32.07
CA GLU A 148 0.80 6.84 33.38
C GLU A 148 2.29 7.12 33.54
N ALA A 149 3.17 6.22 33.10
CA ALA A 149 4.61 6.42 33.14
C ALA A 149 5.09 7.67 32.38
N VAL A 150 4.33 8.12 31.38
CA VAL A 150 4.62 9.34 30.62
C VAL A 150 3.94 10.57 31.24
N ILE A 151 2.71 10.43 31.76
CA ILE A 151 1.94 11.55 32.30
C ILE A 151 2.35 11.91 33.73
N LEU A 152 2.64 10.92 34.58
CA LEU A 152 2.97 11.12 36.00
C LEU A 152 4.22 12.00 36.20
N PRO A 153 5.32 11.84 35.43
CA PRO A 153 6.46 12.74 35.54
C PRO A 153 6.13 14.20 35.21
N VAL A 154 5.20 14.42 34.28
CA VAL A 154 4.76 15.78 33.91
C VAL A 154 3.81 16.35 34.95
N LYS A 155 2.91 15.53 35.49
CA LYS A 155 1.88 15.95 36.44
C LYS A 155 2.40 16.13 37.86
N PHE A 156 3.40 15.35 38.25
CA PHE A 156 4.04 15.43 39.56
C PHE A 156 5.57 15.45 39.45
N PRO A 157 6.19 16.48 38.84
CA PRO A 157 7.64 16.52 38.61
C PRO A 157 8.46 16.35 39.90
N GLN A 158 7.93 16.78 41.04
CA GLN A 158 8.55 16.68 42.36
C GLN A 158 8.76 15.24 42.87
N PHE A 159 8.03 14.25 42.34
CA PHE A 159 8.25 12.83 42.68
C PHE A 159 9.24 12.14 41.73
N PHE A 160 9.70 12.84 40.69
CA PHE A 160 10.59 12.32 39.65
C PHE A 160 11.86 13.17 39.50
N THR A 161 12.25 13.90 40.55
CA THR A 161 13.56 14.54 40.68
C THR A 161 14.58 13.45 41.04
N GLY A 162 15.16 12.81 40.03
CA GLY A 162 16.23 11.81 40.22
C GLY A 162 17.40 12.34 41.05
#